data_AF-A0A973PK16-F1
#
_entry.id   AF-A0A973PK16-F1
#
_cell.length_a   1.000
_cell.length_b   1.000
_cell.length_c   1.000
_cell.angle_alpha   90.00
_cell.angle_beta   90.00
_cell.angle_gamma   90.00
#
_symmetry.space_group_name_H-M   'P 1'
#
loop_
_entity.id
_entity.type
_entity.pdbx_description
1 polymer ?
#
loop_
_entity_poly.entity_id
_entity_poly.type
_entity_poly.pdbx_seq_one_letter_code
_entity_poly.pdbx_strand_id
1 'polypeptide(L)'
;MKVLTAAQADDVRQAIRTAERRSGLRFGVFLGPPVGARRHFAERLHAALGEDADSAVLVFVDVQGRGLEVVTGEHARRRLPDSACRLTAMSMATAFSAGDLVGGVLYGIAALGEQAIARR
;
A
#
# COMPACT_ATOMS: atom_id res chain seq x y z
N MET A 1 12.41 -18.11 -1.51
CA MET A 1 12.95 -16.81 -1.01
C MET A 1 11.90 -16.12 -0.18
N LYS A 2 12.24 -15.66 1.03
CA LYS A 2 11.36 -14.76 1.79
C LYS A 2 11.60 -13.33 1.28
N VAL A 3 10.53 -12.63 0.94
CA VAL A 3 10.59 -11.25 0.42
C VAL A 3 11.10 -10.27 1.50
N LEU A 4 10.74 -10.53 2.76
CA LEU A 4 11.16 -9.74 3.91
C LEU A 4 11.84 -10.63 4.96
N THR A 5 12.79 -10.07 5.70
CA THR A 5 13.24 -10.64 6.97
C THR A 5 12.16 -10.50 8.04
N ALA A 6 12.30 -11.20 9.17
CA ALA A 6 11.34 -11.09 10.28
C ALA A 6 11.26 -9.65 10.82
N ALA A 7 12.40 -9.01 11.05
CA ALA A 7 12.47 -7.61 11.49
C ALA A 7 11.79 -6.65 10.50
N GLN A 8 12.08 -6.79 9.20
CA GLN A 8 11.44 -5.96 8.18
C GLN A 8 9.92 -6.17 8.11
N ALA A 9 9.45 -7.41 8.29
CA ALA A 9 8.01 -7.68 8.35
C ALA A 9 7.36 -7.04 9.59
N ASP A 10 8.05 -7.01 10.72
CA ASP A 10 7.56 -6.36 11.94
C ASP A 10 7.54 -4.84 11.80
N ASP A 11 8.54 -4.24 11.16
CA ASP A 11 8.56 -2.81 10.82
C ASP A 11 7.36 -2.45 9.93
N VAL A 12 7.10 -3.23 8.88
CA VAL A 12 5.94 -3.02 7.99
C VAL A 12 4.63 -3.14 8.75
N ARG A 13 4.47 -4.16 9.61
CA ARG A 13 3.27 -4.28 10.46
C ARG A 13 3.11 -3.10 11.39
N GLN A 14 4.20 -2.58 11.95
CA GLN A 14 4.15 -1.40 12.83
C GLN A 14 3.77 -0.13 12.05
N ALA A 15 4.29 0.04 10.83
CA ALA A 15 3.91 1.13 9.95
C ALA A 15 2.42 1.06 9.60
N ILE A 16 1.90 -0.12 9.23
CA ILE A 16 0.48 -0.35 8.96
C ILE A 16 -0.37 0.07 10.16
N ARG A 17 -0.11 -0.51 11.35
CA ARG A 17 -0.88 -0.19 12.56
C ARG A 17 -0.84 1.31 12.88
N THR A 18 0.27 1.98 12.60
CA THR A 18 0.42 3.42 12.86
C THR A 18 -0.40 4.25 11.86
N ALA A 19 -0.35 3.93 10.57
CA ALA A 19 -1.17 4.58 9.56
C ALA A 19 -2.66 4.37 9.84
N GLU A 20 -3.07 3.17 10.25
CA GLU A 20 -4.45 2.86 10.62
C GLU A 20 -4.91 3.65 11.84
N ARG A 21 -4.14 3.64 12.94
CA ARG A 21 -4.50 4.40 14.15
C ARG A 21 -4.63 5.90 13.88
N ARG A 22 -3.76 6.47 13.06
CA ARG A 22 -3.74 7.92 12.83
C ARG A 22 -4.78 8.36 11.82
N SER A 23 -4.96 7.60 10.74
CA SER A 23 -5.92 7.94 9.69
C SER A 23 -7.33 7.47 10.02
N GLY A 24 -7.51 6.34 10.71
CA GLY A 24 -8.80 5.65 10.84
C GLY A 24 -9.23 4.89 9.57
N LEU A 25 -8.37 4.79 8.55
CA LEU A 25 -8.55 3.89 7.41
C LEU A 25 -7.86 2.56 7.69
N ARG A 26 -8.24 1.50 6.98
CA ARG A 26 -7.54 0.21 7.04
C ARG A 26 -6.43 0.15 6.01
N PHE A 27 -5.32 -0.50 6.34
CA PHE A 27 -4.17 -0.60 5.45
C PHE A 27 -3.74 -2.05 5.25
N GLY A 28 -3.56 -2.44 3.99
CA GLY A 28 -3.05 -3.74 3.58
C GLY A 28 -1.83 -3.61 2.68
N VAL A 29 -0.89 -4.55 2.82
CA VAL A 29 0.27 -4.67 1.92
C VAL A 29 0.36 -6.10 1.42
N PHE A 30 0.44 -6.26 0.11
CA PHE A 30 0.75 -7.53 -0.53
C PHE A 30 2.06 -7.43 -1.30
N LEU A 31 2.99 -8.34 -1.02
CA LEU A 31 4.28 -8.43 -1.72
C LEU A 31 4.39 -9.80 -2.38
N GLY A 32 4.36 -9.84 -3.71
CA GLY A 32 4.43 -11.09 -4.44
C GLY A 32 3.96 -10.97 -5.90
N PRO A 33 4.13 -12.03 -6.70
CA PRO A 33 3.72 -12.02 -8.08
C PRO A 33 2.18 -11.95 -8.21
N PRO A 34 1.66 -11.24 -9.22
CA PRO A 34 0.23 -11.23 -9.48
C PRO A 34 -0.23 -12.56 -10.10
N VAL A 35 -1.48 -12.92 -9.85
CA VAL A 35 -2.16 -13.97 -10.63
C VAL A 35 -2.93 -13.29 -11.77
N GLY A 36 -2.42 -13.43 -12.99
CA GLY A 36 -2.97 -12.77 -14.18
C GLY A 36 -2.56 -11.30 -14.27
N ALA A 37 -3.45 -10.46 -14.81
CA ALA A 37 -3.16 -9.04 -14.97
C ALA A 37 -3.06 -8.34 -13.60
N ARG A 38 -1.93 -7.63 -13.40
CA ARG A 38 -1.58 -6.94 -12.14
C ARG A 38 -2.71 -6.11 -11.54
N ARG A 39 -3.35 -5.27 -12.35
CA ARG A 39 -4.44 -4.39 -11.91
C ARG A 39 -5.63 -5.20 -11.39
N HIS A 40 -6.10 -6.16 -12.17
CA HIS A 40 -7.20 -7.04 -11.76
C HIS A 40 -6.86 -7.86 -10.51
N PHE A 41 -5.60 -8.27 -10.34
CA PHE A 41 -5.16 -8.97 -9.15
C PHE A 41 -5.20 -8.08 -7.90
N ALA A 42 -4.70 -6.84 -8.01
CA ALA A 42 -4.76 -5.87 -6.91
C ALA A 42 -6.21 -5.50 -6.54
N GLU A 43 -7.08 -5.29 -7.53
CA GLU A 43 -8.51 -5.03 -7.32
C GLU A 43 -9.19 -6.22 -6.61
N ARG A 44 -8.87 -7.46 -6.98
CA ARG A 44 -9.39 -8.66 -6.31
C ARG A 44 -8.89 -8.80 -4.88
N LEU A 45 -7.61 -8.52 -4.62
CA LEU A 45 -7.05 -8.54 -3.27
C LEU A 45 -7.75 -7.51 -2.37
N HIS A 46 -8.06 -6.33 -2.92
CA HIS A 46 -8.79 -5.28 -2.19
C HIS A 46 -10.24 -5.69 -1.94
N ALA A 47 -10.93 -6.21 -2.95
CA ALA A 47 -12.30 -6.71 -2.82
C ALA A 47 -12.42 -7.86 -1.80
N ALA A 48 -11.39 -8.69 -1.66
CA ALA A 48 -11.35 -9.77 -0.68
C ALA A 48 -11.34 -9.30 0.79
N LEU A 49 -11.17 -7.99 1.05
CA LEU A 49 -11.32 -7.40 2.38
C LEU A 49 -12.78 -7.32 2.84
N GLY A 50 -13.75 -7.57 1.95
CA GLY A 50 -15.17 -7.63 2.31
C GLY A 50 -15.72 -6.29 2.79
N GLU A 51 -16.41 -6.28 3.92
CA GLU A 51 -17.06 -5.10 4.50
C GLU A 51 -16.06 -3.95 4.79
N ASP A 52 -14.80 -4.30 5.02
CA ASP A 52 -13.73 -3.35 5.28
C ASP A 52 -13.21 -2.63 4.02
N ALA A 53 -13.51 -3.17 2.84
CA ALA A 53 -12.91 -2.72 1.58
C ALA A 53 -13.18 -1.23 1.31
N ASP A 54 -14.38 -0.73 1.67
CA ASP A 54 -14.78 0.66 1.46
C ASP A 54 -13.83 1.67 2.15
N SER A 55 -13.37 1.34 3.36
CA SER A 55 -12.45 2.17 4.15
C SER A 55 -11.00 1.69 4.09
N ALA A 56 -10.66 0.79 3.17
CA ALA A 56 -9.33 0.20 3.06
C ALA A 56 -8.48 0.81 1.94
N VAL A 57 -7.17 0.80 2.18
CA VAL A 57 -6.11 1.10 1.23
C VAL A 57 -5.23 -0.15 1.10
N LEU A 58 -5.13 -0.70 -0.11
CA LEU A 58 -4.24 -1.81 -0.42
C LEU A 58 -3.05 -1.31 -1.25
N VAL A 59 -1.84 -1.64 -0.79
CA VAL A 59 -0.61 -1.50 -1.56
C VAL A 59 -0.17 -2.87 -2.06
N PHE A 60 -0.21 -3.07 -3.37
CA PHE A 60 0.27 -4.28 -4.02
C PHE A 60 1.62 -4.02 -4.70
N VAL A 61 2.62 -4.85 -4.42
CA VAL A 61 3.95 -4.79 -5.05
C VAL A 61 4.30 -6.13 -5.69
N ASP A 62 4.45 -6.12 -7.01
CA ASP A 62 5.08 -7.20 -7.76
C ASP A 62 6.60 -7.05 -7.69
N VAL A 63 7.20 -7.79 -6.75
CA VAL A 63 8.64 -7.76 -6.48
C VAL A 63 9.49 -8.34 -7.61
N GLN A 64 8.90 -9.09 -8.54
CA GLN A 64 9.60 -9.68 -9.68
C GLN A 64 9.40 -8.84 -10.94
N GLY A 65 8.14 -8.51 -11.26
CA GLY A 65 7.76 -7.72 -12.43
C GLY A 65 7.87 -6.20 -12.23
N ARG A 66 8.33 -5.73 -11.07
CA ARG A 66 8.50 -4.30 -10.71
C ARG A 66 7.23 -3.47 -10.87
N GLY A 67 6.08 -4.09 -10.60
CA GLY A 67 4.77 -3.44 -10.65
C GLY A 67 4.32 -2.95 -9.28
N LEU A 68 3.67 -1.79 -9.23
CA LEU A 68 3.08 -1.23 -8.02
C LEU A 68 1.63 -0.81 -8.30
N GLU A 69 0.69 -1.19 -7.44
CA GLU A 69 -0.69 -0.70 -7.46
C GLU A 69 -1.06 -0.18 -6.06
N VAL A 70 -1.77 0.94 -6.02
CA VAL A 70 -2.42 1.45 -4.80
C VAL A 70 -3.91 1.47 -5.08
N VAL A 71 -4.66 0.62 -4.37
CA VAL A 71 -6.11 0.49 -4.51
C VAL A 71 -6.77 1.08 -3.28
N THR A 72 -7.73 1.99 -3.50
CA THR A 72 -8.50 2.63 -2.42
C THR A 72 -9.97 2.25 -2.53
N GLY A 73 -10.59 2.00 -1.39
CA GLY A 73 -12.04 1.91 -1.28
C GLY A 73 -12.72 3.26 -1.51
N GLU A 74 -14.04 3.26 -1.69
CA GLU A 74 -14.79 4.46 -2.03
C GLU A 74 -14.75 5.51 -0.90
N HIS A 75 -14.88 5.10 0.36
CA HIS A 75 -14.67 5.97 1.52
C HIS A 75 -13.21 6.44 1.63
N ALA A 76 -12.25 5.51 1.49
CA ALA A 76 -10.83 5.83 1.57
C ALA A 76 -10.42 6.88 0.52
N ARG A 77 -10.95 6.77 -0.71
CA ARG A 77 -10.65 7.67 -1.84
C ARG A 77 -11.04 9.12 -1.59
N ARG A 78 -12.08 9.39 -0.80
CA ARG A 78 -12.45 10.77 -0.44
C ARG A 78 -11.35 11.50 0.34
N ARG A 79 -10.55 10.73 1.09
CA ARG A 79 -9.43 11.23 1.90
C ARG A 79 -8.09 11.07 1.21
N LEU A 80 -7.99 10.09 0.33
CA LEU A 80 -6.82 9.78 -0.49
C LEU A 80 -7.18 9.85 -1.98
N PRO A 81 -7.19 11.06 -2.57
CA PRO A 81 -7.45 11.21 -3.99
C PRO A 81 -6.34 10.56 -4.82
N ASP A 82 -6.67 10.11 -6.02
CA ASP A 82 -5.75 9.41 -6.92
C ASP A 82 -4.44 10.16 -7.16
N SER A 83 -4.46 11.49 -7.17
CA SER A 83 -3.26 12.31 -7.32
C SER A 83 -2.28 12.14 -6.15
N ALA A 84 -2.78 12.06 -4.91
CA ALA A 84 -1.95 11.81 -3.73
C ALA A 84 -1.39 10.39 -3.75
N CYS A 85 -2.21 9.39 -4.08
CA CYS A 85 -1.76 8.01 -4.23
C CYS A 85 -0.69 7.88 -5.32
N ARG A 86 -0.88 8.55 -6.46
CA ARG A 86 0.05 8.53 -7.59
C ARG A 86 1.40 9.16 -7.22
N LEU A 87 1.39 10.29 -6.53
CA LEU A 87 2.62 10.93 -6.06
C LEU A 87 3.40 10.01 -5.10
N THR A 88 2.72 9.42 -4.12
CA THR A 88 3.36 8.47 -3.21
C THR A 88 3.89 7.25 -3.96
N ALA A 89 3.13 6.68 -4.90
CA ALA A 89 3.54 5.53 -5.69
C ALA A 89 4.79 5.82 -6.55
N MET A 90 4.94 7.04 -7.08
CA MET A 90 6.15 7.45 -7.81
C MET A 90 7.39 7.44 -6.91
N SER A 91 7.28 7.99 -5.70
CA SER A 91 8.38 7.97 -4.72
C SER A 91 8.75 6.54 -4.30
N MET A 92 7.74 5.68 -4.09
CA MET A 92 7.96 4.26 -3.82
C MET A 92 8.69 3.56 -4.98
N ALA A 93 8.26 3.79 -6.22
CA ALA A 93 8.88 3.23 -7.41
C ALA A 93 10.34 3.67 -7.57
N THR A 94 10.67 4.93 -7.20
CA THR A 94 12.06 5.42 -7.14
C THR A 94 12.89 4.63 -6.13
N ALA A 95 12.39 4.43 -4.90
CA ALA A 95 13.07 3.63 -3.88
C ALA A 95 13.28 2.18 -4.34
N PHE A 96 12.26 1.57 -4.96
CA PHE A 96 12.35 0.21 -5.49
C PHE A 96 13.38 0.09 -6.62
N SER A 97 13.48 1.11 -7.48
CA SER A 97 14.47 1.15 -8.56
C SER A 97 15.90 1.25 -8.02
N ALA A 98 16.08 1.84 -6.84
CA ALA A 98 17.35 1.88 -6.12
C ALA A 98 17.65 0.60 -5.31
N GLY A 99 16.78 -0.41 -5.35
CA GLY A 99 16.93 -1.67 -4.61
C GLY A 99 16.39 -1.64 -3.17
N ASP A 100 15.76 -0.53 -2.75
CA ASP A 100 15.22 -0.38 -1.40
C ASP A 100 13.70 -0.69 -1.37
N LEU A 101 13.38 -1.99 -1.43
CA LEU A 101 12.00 -2.46 -1.34
C LEU A 101 11.36 -2.09 0.01
N VAL A 102 12.07 -2.31 1.10
CA VAL A 102 11.49 -2.16 2.44
C VAL A 102 11.31 -0.69 2.80
N GLY A 103 12.33 0.14 2.57
CA GLY A 103 12.22 1.58 2.78
C GLY A 103 11.15 2.21 1.90
N GLY A 104 11.02 1.78 0.64
CA GLY A 104 9.93 2.22 -0.23
C GLY A 104 8.54 1.86 0.31
N VAL A 105 8.35 0.63 0.83
CA VAL A 105 7.07 0.21 1.44
C VAL A 105 6.78 0.99 2.72
N LEU A 106 7.75 1.13 3.62
CA LEU A 106 7.61 1.88 4.88
C LEU A 106 7.26 3.35 4.61
N TYR A 107 7.98 3.99 3.69
CA TYR A 107 7.68 5.33 3.22
C TYR A 107 6.26 5.44 2.68
N GLY A 108 5.86 4.51 1.79
CA GLY A 108 4.56 4.54 1.16
C GLY A 108 3.40 4.49 2.16
N ILE A 109 3.47 3.58 3.12
CA ILE A 109 2.45 3.43 4.17
C ILE A 109 2.37 4.69 5.02
N ALA A 110 3.52 5.23 5.45
CA ALA A 110 3.57 6.44 6.26
C ALA A 110 2.99 7.64 5.49
N ALA A 111 3.44 7.87 4.25
CA ALA A 111 3.00 8.98 3.42
C ALA A 111 1.50 8.91 3.11
N LEU A 112 0.96 7.73 2.77
CA LEU A 112 -0.49 7.55 2.58
C LEU A 112 -1.25 7.80 3.88
N GLY A 113 -0.75 7.33 5.02
CA GLY A 113 -1.33 7.61 6.33
C GLY A 113 -1.42 9.12 6.62
N GLU A 114 -0.34 9.87 6.40
CA GLU A 114 -0.33 11.33 6.57
C GLU A 114 -1.29 12.06 5.63
N GLN A 115 -1.28 11.69 4.35
CA GLN A 115 -2.14 12.32 3.33
C GLN A 115 -3.63 12.12 3.66
N ALA A 116 -4.00 10.98 4.24
CA ALA A 116 -5.37 10.71 4.67
C ALA A 116 -5.81 11.57 5.88
N ILE A 117 -4.87 12.01 6.72
CA ILE A 117 -5.14 12.89 7.87
C ILE A 117 -5.31 14.33 7.42
N ALA A 118 -4.47 14.80 6.49
CA ALA A 118 -4.49 16.17 6.00
C ALA A 118 -5.82 16.61 5.35
N ARG A 119 -6.69 15.64 5.02
CA ARG A 119 -8.00 15.85 4.41
C ARG A 119 -9.16 15.32 5.26
N ARG A 120 -8.97 15.21 6.59
CA ARG A 120 -9.99 14.76 7.53
C ARG A 120 -11.01 15.85 7.85
#